data_AF-X1JYP3-F1
#
_entry.id   AF-X1JYP3-F1
#
_cell.length_a   1.000
_cell.length_b   1.000
_cell.length_c   1.000
_cell.angle_alpha   90.00
_cell.angle_beta   90.00
_cell.angle_gamma   90.00
#
_symmetry.space_group_name_H-M   'P 1'
#
loop_
_entity.id
_entity.type
_entity.pdbx_description
1 polymer ?
#
loop_
_entity_poly.entity_id
_entity_poly.type
_entity_poly.pdbx_seq_one_letter_code
_entity_poly.pdbx_strand_id
1 'polypeptide(L)' 'TFAHMRNWMECVRKRKKPNADIRAGYNHSAALCMTIAAMFTGKRVTFNDTKQEVVIK' A
#
# COMPACT_ATOMS: atom_id res chain seq x y z
N THR A 1 -0.36 16.68 1.35
CA THR A 1 0.25 17.82 0.63
C THR A 1 -0.71 18.36 -0.42
N PHE A 2 -0.82 19.68 -0.60
CA PHE A 2 -1.71 20.30 -1.61
C PHE A 2 -1.40 19.85 -3.07
N ALA A 3 -0.14 19.61 -3.40
CA ALA A 3 0.28 19.14 -4.73
C ALA A 3 -0.32 17.77 -5.09
N HIS A 4 -0.44 16.86 -4.11
CA HIS A 4 -1.03 15.54 -4.31
C HIS A 4 -2.52 15.64 -4.62
N MET A 5 -3.24 16.45 -3.84
CA MET A 5 -4.68 16.69 -4.06
C MET A 5 -4.94 17.37 -5.42
N ARG A 6 -4.10 18.32 -5.82
CA ARG A 6 -4.19 18.95 -7.15
C ARG A 6 -4.00 17.92 -8.27
N ASN A 7 -2.97 17.08 -8.18
CA ASN A 7 -2.72 16.02 -9.16
C ASN A 7 -3.94 15.09 -9.29
N TRP A 8 -4.51 14.65 -8.16
CA TRP A 8 -5.68 13.79 -8.15
C TRP A 8 -6.89 14.45 -8.83
N MET A 9 -7.24 15.69 -8.44
CA MET A 9 -8.37 16.42 -9.05
C MET A 9 -8.19 16.63 -10.57
N GLU A 10 -6.97 16.92 -11.02
CA GLU A 10 -6.67 17.04 -12.45
C GLU A 10 -6.80 15.71 -13.19
N CYS A 11 -6.33 14.62 -12.58
CA CYS A 11 -6.44 13.27 -13.12
C CYS A 11 -7.91 12.85 -13.26
N VAL A 12 -8.75 13.14 -12.27
CA VAL A 12 -10.21 12.91 -12.33
C VAL A 12 -10.82 13.69 -13.51
N ARG A 13 -10.53 14.99 -13.61
CA ARG A 13 -11.08 15.86 -14.67
C ARG A 13 -10.66 15.42 -16.07
N LYS A 14 -9.41 14.99 -16.25
CA LYS A 14 -8.83 14.61 -17.55
C LYS A 14 -8.94 13.11 -17.85
N ARG A 15 -9.54 12.31 -16.97
CA ARG A 15 -9.57 10.84 -17.05
C ARG A 15 -8.16 10.23 -17.23
N LYS A 16 -7.18 10.75 -16.50
CA LYS A 16 -5.78 10.28 -16.50
C LYS A 16 -5.51 9.45 -15.25
N LYS A 17 -4.62 8.46 -15.34
CA LYS A 17 -4.09 7.74 -14.17
C LYS A 17 -3.37 8.71 -13.19
N PRO A 18 -3.68 8.67 -11.87
CA PRO A 18 -2.96 9.44 -10.85
C PRO A 18 -1.50 9.00 -10.70
N ASN A 19 -0.65 9.89 -10.16
CA ASN A 19 0.76 9.55 -9.88
C ASN A 19 0.89 8.48 -8.78
N ALA A 20 0.01 8.51 -7.78
CA ALA A 20 -0.14 7.43 -6.81
C ALA A 20 -1.46 6.72 -7.09
N ASP A 21 -1.37 5.52 -7.66
CA ASP A 21 -2.53 4.70 -7.89
C ASP A 21 -2.95 3.94 -6.62
N ILE A 22 -4.09 3.24 -6.70
CA ILE A 22 -4.63 2.49 -5.58
C ILE A 22 -3.70 1.37 -5.10
N ARG A 23 -2.84 0.83 -5.97
CA ARG A 23 -1.91 -0.25 -5.61
C ARG A 23 -0.81 0.27 -4.68
N ALA A 24 -0.37 1.52 -4.85
CA ALA A 24 0.55 2.13 -3.90
C ALA A 24 -0.04 2.15 -2.47
N GLY A 25 -1.32 2.52 -2.34
CA GLY A 25 -2.03 2.49 -1.05
C GLY A 25 -2.15 1.08 -0.48
N TYR A 26 -2.55 0.11 -1.30
CA TYR A 26 -2.64 -1.30 -0.91
C TYR A 26 -1.29 -1.84 -0.40
N ASN A 27 -0.20 -1.60 -1.14
CA ASN A 27 1.14 -2.06 -0.78
C ASN A 27 1.62 -1.46 0.55
N HIS A 28 1.32 -0.18 0.79
CA HIS A 28 1.64 0.46 2.07
C HIS A 28 0.87 -0.20 3.23
N SER A 29 -0.42 -0.48 3.06
CA SER A 29 -1.22 -1.17 4.07
C SER A 29 -0.71 -2.60 4.34
N ALA A 30 -0.32 -3.34 3.30
CA ALA A 30 0.27 -4.67 3.45
C ALA A 30 1.59 -4.61 4.26
N ALA A 31 2.47 -3.67 3.94
CA ALA A 31 3.72 -3.46 4.68
C ALA A 31 3.48 -3.06 6.14
N LEU A 32 2.47 -2.23 6.41
CA LEU A 32 2.04 -1.89 7.78
C LEU A 32 1.60 -3.14 8.54
N CYS A 33 0.72 -3.97 7.97
CA CYS A 33 0.26 -5.21 8.58
C CYS A 33 1.42 -6.18 8.86
N MET A 34 2.36 -6.31 7.92
CA MET A 34 3.57 -7.12 8.13
C MET A 34 4.40 -6.61 9.31
N THR A 35 4.56 -5.30 9.43
CA THR A 35 5.33 -4.66 10.51
C THR A 35 4.67 -4.90 11.86
N ILE A 36 3.35 -4.73 11.94
CA ILE A 36 2.58 -5.01 13.16
C ILE A 36 2.72 -6.49 13.57
N ALA A 37 2.56 -7.42 12.62
CA ALA A 37 2.71 -8.85 12.89
C ALA A 37 4.12 -9.21 13.37
N ALA A 38 5.16 -8.64 12.76
CA ALA A 38 6.55 -8.86 13.17
C ALA A 38 6.81 -8.32 14.59
N MET A 39 6.29 -7.13 14.90
CA MET A 39 6.44 -6.50 16.21
C MET A 39 5.79 -7.33 17.32
N PHE A 40 4.59 -7.87 17.11
CA PHE A 40 3.89 -8.67 18.13
C PHE A 40 4.45 -10.09 18.27
N THR A 41 4.93 -10.69 17.19
CA THR A 41 5.41 -12.09 17.22
C THR A 41 6.90 -12.22 17.50
N GLY A 42 7.67 -11.15 17.31
CA GLY A 42 9.14 -11.19 17.34
C GLY A 42 9.76 -12.02 16.21
N LYS A 43 8.98 -12.42 15.21
CA LYS A 43 9.41 -13.30 14.10
C LYS A 43 9.54 -12.53 12.80
N ARG A 44 10.26 -13.11 11.85
CA ARG A 44 10.33 -12.59 10.48
C ARG A 44 8.98 -12.81 9.78
N VAL A 45 8.44 -11.75 9.20
CA VAL A 45 7.18 -11.78 8.46
C VAL A 45 7.45 -11.48 6.98
N THR A 46 6.71 -12.15 6.09
CA THR A 46 6.78 -11.99 4.62
C THR A 46 5.38 -11.89 4.02
N PHE A 47 5.28 -11.34 2.80
CA PHE A 47 4.03 -11.31 2.04
C PHE A 47 4.02 -12.40 0.97
N ASN A 48 2.92 -13.15 0.88
CA ASN A 48 2.68 -14.11 -0.19
C ASN A 48 1.86 -13.43 -1.29
N ASP A 49 2.50 -13.11 -2.41
CA ASP A 49 1.86 -12.40 -3.52
C ASP A 49 0.80 -13.23 -4.25
N THR A 50 0.93 -14.56 -4.29
CA THR A 50 -0.09 -15.40 -4.94
C THR A 50 -1.38 -15.45 -4.14
N LYS A 51 -1.28 -15.52 -2.81
CA LYS A 51 -2.44 -15.57 -1.92
C LYS A 51 -2.90 -14.21 -1.41
N GLN A 52 -2.09 -13.17 -1.62
CA GLN A 52 -2.29 -11.82 -1.07
C GLN A 52 -2.39 -11.82 0.47
N GLU A 53 -1.50 -12.58 1.12
CA GLU A 53 -1.53 -12.84 2.57
C GLU A 53 -0.23 -12.44 3.28
N VAL A 54 -0.34 -11.98 4.53
CA VAL A 54 0.79 -11.78 5.44
C VAL A 54 1.09 -13.11 6.16
N VAL A 55 2.32 -13.59 6.05
CA VAL A 55 2.73 -14.91 6.53
C VAL A 55 3.93 -14.80 7.47
N ILE A 56 3.85 -15.48 8.61
CA ILE A 56 4.93 -15.59 9.60
C ILE A 56 5.86 -16.73 9.17
N LYS A 57 7.18 -16.51 9.25
CA LYS A 57 8.19 -17.57 9.08
C LYS A 57 8.54 -18.25 10.39
#